data_AF-A0A2E7TJN0-F1
#
_entry.id   AF-A0A2E7TJN0-F1
#
_cell.length_a   1.000
_cell.length_b   1.000
_cell.length_c   1.000
_cell.angle_alpha   90.00
_cell.angle_beta   90.00
_cell.angle_gamma   90.00
#
_symmetry.space_group_name_H-M   'P 1'
#
loop_
_entity.id
_entity.type
_entity.pdbx_description
1 polymer ?
#
loop_
_entity_poly.entity_id
_entity_poly.type
_entity_poly.pdbx_seq_one_letter_code
_entity_poly.pdbx_strand_id
1 'polypeptide(L)' 'MVLVYIIIALLLFLVGWGFYLTVGAGKEELKDPIKEHAKMHELGIAHKHDK' A
#
# COMPACT_ATOMS: atom_id res chain seq x y z
N MET A 1 15.93 31.78 -3.76
CA MET A 1 14.49 31.69 -3.40
C MET A 1 13.73 30.75 -4.31
N VAL A 2 13.78 30.88 -5.64
CA VAL A 2 13.09 29.98 -6.60
C VAL A 2 13.40 28.50 -6.38
N LEU A 3 14.68 28.15 -6.19
CA LEU A 3 15.10 26.76 -5.96
C LEU A 3 14.46 26.15 -4.70
N VAL A 4 14.31 26.94 -3.64
CA VAL A 4 13.70 26.50 -2.37
C VAL A 4 12.22 26.14 -2.58
N TYR A 5 11.49 26.96 -3.35
CA TYR A 5 10.09 26.68 -3.66
C TYR A 5 9.93 25.41 -4.53
N ILE A 6 10.84 25.18 -5.48
CA ILE A 6 10.84 23.96 -6.29
C ILE A 6 11.05 22.72 -5.40
N ILE A 7 12.01 22.79 -4.47
CA ILE A 7 12.28 21.70 -3.53
C ILE A 7 11.05 21.41 -2.65
N ILE A 8 10.41 22.45 -2.11
CA ILE A 8 9.21 22.30 -1.28
C ILE A 8 8.06 21.66 -2.09
N ALA A 9 7.85 22.11 -3.32
CA ALA A 9 6.80 21.54 -4.19
C ALA A 9 7.05 20.05 -4.50
N LEU A 10 8.30 19.68 -4.78
CA LEU A 10 8.68 18.28 -5.03
C LEU A 10 8.48 17.41 -3.78
N LEU A 11 8.82 17.91 -2.59
CA LEU A 11 8.62 17.18 -1.35
C LEU A 11 7.13 16.94 -1.06
N LEU A 12 6.29 17.97 -1.24
CA LEU A 12 4.84 17.82 -1.08
C LEU A 12 4.24 16.86 -2.11
N PHE A 13 4.72 16.90 -3.36
CA PHE A 13 4.30 15.96 -4.39
C PHE A 13 4.66 14.52 -4.03
N LEU A 14 5.89 14.26 -3.61
CA LEU A 14 6.36 12.92 -3.20
C LEU A 14 5.55 12.37 -2.02
N VAL A 15 5.32 13.19 -1.00
CA VAL A 15 4.53 12.79 0.17
C VAL A 15 3.07 12.53 -0.21
N GLY A 16 2.46 13.42 -0.99
CA GLY A 16 1.09 13.26 -1.48
C GLY A 16 0.91 12.03 -2.36
N TRP A 17 1.88 11.76 -3.24
CA TRP A 17 1.91 10.58 -4.10
C TRP A 17 2.04 9.29 -3.29
N GLY A 18 2.96 9.25 -2.32
CA GLY A 18 3.09 8.10 -1.41
C GLY A 18 1.81 7.82 -0.62
N PHE A 19 1.14 8.87 -0.14
CA PHE A 19 -0.14 8.75 0.55
C PHE A 19 -1.25 8.23 -0.39
N TYR A 20 -1.31 8.73 -1.63
CA TYR A 20 -2.25 8.25 -2.63
C TYR A 20 -2.08 6.75 -2.94
N LEU A 21 -0.84 6.27 -3.03
CA LEU A 21 -0.55 4.84 -3.23
C LEU A 21 -0.87 3.98 -2.01
N THR A 22 -0.73 4.53 -0.79
CA THR A 22 -0.92 3.76 0.45
C THR A 22 -2.38 3.67 0.87
N VAL A 23 -3.13 4.78 0.80
CA VAL A 23 -4.53 4.84 1.28
C VAL A 23 -5.54 5.29 0.23
N GLY A 24 -5.11 5.79 -0.93
CA GLY A 24 -5.97 6.18 -2.04
C GLY A 24 -6.33 5.03 -2.98
N ALA A 25 -6.90 5.34 -4.15
CA ALA A 25 -7.30 4.33 -5.15
C ALA A 25 -6.11 3.55 -5.75
N GLY A 26 -4.89 4.10 -5.66
CA GLY A 26 -3.66 3.39 -6.04
C GLY A 26 -3.34 2.16 -5.18
N LYS A 27 -4.02 1.98 -4.04
CA LYS A 27 -3.89 0.77 -3.20
C LYS A 27 -4.65 -0.43 -3.73
N GLU A 28 -5.57 -0.25 -4.69
CA GLU A 28 -6.47 -1.33 -5.14
C GLU A 28 -5.71 -2.44 -5.88
N GLU A 29 -4.57 -2.12 -6.51
CA GLU A 29 -3.64 -3.12 -7.07
C GLU A 29 -2.72 -3.75 -6.01
N LEU A 30 -2.55 -3.12 -4.84
CA LEU A 30 -1.78 -3.66 -3.74
C LEU A 30 -2.66 -4.64 -2.95
N LYS A 31 -2.77 -5.86 -3.49
CA LYS A 31 -3.44 -6.98 -2.84
C LYS A 31 -2.84 -7.19 -1.46
N ASP A 32 -3.62 -6.97 -0.40
CA ASP A 32 -3.16 -7.09 0.98
C ASP A 32 -2.98 -8.59 1.33
N PRO A 33 -1.72 -9.08 1.41
CA PRO A 33 -1.46 -10.49 1.66
C PRO A 33 -1.90 -10.90 3.07
N ILE A 34 -2.00 -9.95 4.02
CA ILE A 34 -2.44 -10.21 5.38
C ILE A 34 -3.94 -10.44 5.40
N LYS A 35 -4.74 -9.63 4.68
CA LYS A 35 -6.18 -9.90 4.52
C LYS A 35 -6.46 -11.21 3.80
N GLU A 36 -5.70 -11.51 2.75
CA GLU A 36 -5.85 -12.77 2.02
C GLU A 36 -5.47 -13.97 2.91
N HIS A 37 -4.38 -13.86 3.67
CA HIS A 37 -3.97 -14.89 4.62
C HIS A 37 -4.96 -15.08 5.78
N ALA A 38 -5.48 -13.99 6.35
CA ALA A 38 -6.51 -14.02 7.39
C ALA A 38 -7.79 -14.69 6.87
N LYS A 39 -8.22 -14.38 5.64
CA LYS A 39 -9.36 -15.04 5.00
C LYS A 39 -9.12 -16.54 4.80
N MET A 40 -7.91 -16.96 4.45
CA MET A 40 -7.57 -18.38 4.36
C MET A 40 -7.59 -19.08 5.73
N HIS A 41 -7.30 -18.36 6.82
CA HIS A 41 -7.44 -18.84 8.20
C HIS A 41 -8.91 -19.03 8.58
N GLU A 42 -9.76 -18.06 8.26
CA GLU A 42 -11.22 -18.13 8.49
C GLU A 42 -11.87 -19.28 7.70
N LEU A 43 -11.39 -19.51 6.46
CA LEU A 43 -11.84 -20.60 5.60
C LEU A 43 -11.24 -21.97 5.98
N GLY A 44 -10.35 -22.03 6.98
CA GLY A 44 -9.73 -23.27 7.46
C GLY A 44 -8.79 -23.96 6.46
N ILE A 45 -8.29 -23.21 5.47
CA ILE A 45 -7.43 -23.72 4.39
C ILE A 45 -5.96 -23.27 4.51
N ALA A 46 -5.66 -22.29 5.38
CA ALA A 46 -4.33 -21.70 5.50
C ALA A 46 -3.22 -22.66 5.96
N HIS A 47 -3.57 -23.74 6.68
CA HIS A 47 -2.61 -24.67 7.28
C HIS A 47 -2.77 -26.11 6.80
N LYS A 48 -3.39 -26.35 5.63
CA LYS A 48 -3.41 -27.69 5.05
C LYS A 48 -1.99 -28.11 4.68
N HIS A 49 -1.41 -28.98 5.50
CA HIS A 49 -0.22 -29.75 5.15
C HIS A 49 -0.71 -30.88 4.24
N ASP A 50 -0.58 -30.70 2.93
CA ASP A 50 -0.74 -31.79 1.97
C ASP A 50 0.39 -32.78 2.23
N LYS A 51 0.05 -34.02 2.54
CA LYS A 51 0.99 -35.08 2.92
C LYS A 51 1.19 -36.02 1.75
#